data_AF-A0A532DYY3-F1
#
_entry.id   AF-A0A532DYY3-F1
#
_cell.length_a   1.000
_cell.length_b   1.000
_cell.length_c   1.000
_cell.angle_alpha   90.00
_cell.angle_beta   90.00
_cell.angle_gamma   90.00
#
_symmetry.space_group_name_H-M   'P 1'
#
loop_
_entity.id
_entity.type
_entity.pdbx_description
1 polymer ?
#
loop_
_entity_poly.entity_id
_entity_poly.type
_entity_poly.pdbx_seq_one_letter_code
_entity_poly.pdbx_strand_id
1 'polypeptide(L)'
;MLRDIWRIFATGLLLLVPAWATYLILTTLFWTLDELLTKMVGDRFPLRLPGLGLITMIILVIAVGAFTTHLVGQRIVAYLERRLDQIPLVRSIYLTMKGMTDILNFRSRFGQSTVVAFPFPRDGLWALGFVMGTAPSVLQVSPIDRLLMVFVPTAIHPFTGYLAFVPEGEVTALNLPAEDAMKMEFSAGLFKPATGWLQPPHTSPRSL
;
A
#
# COMPACT_ATOMS: atom_id res chain seq x y z
N MET A 1 36.57 -11.19 -11.72
CA MET A 1 36.78 -12.05 -10.53
C MET A 1 36.42 -11.33 -9.23
N LEU A 2 37.18 -10.35 -8.72
CA LEU A 2 36.86 -9.68 -7.43
C LEU A 2 35.49 -8.98 -7.43
N ARG A 3 35.14 -8.33 -8.56
CA ARG A 3 33.83 -7.68 -8.76
C ARG A 3 32.66 -8.67 -8.78
N ASP A 4 32.89 -9.88 -9.26
CA ASP A 4 31.86 -10.92 -9.36
C ASP A 4 31.60 -11.55 -7.99
N ILE A 5 32.67 -11.81 -7.23
CA ILE A 5 32.58 -12.24 -5.83
C ILE A 5 31.86 -11.18 -4.98
N TRP A 6 32.19 -9.90 -5.17
CA TRP A 6 31.52 -8.80 -4.47
C TRP A 6 30.03 -8.70 -4.83
N ARG A 7 29.66 -8.88 -6.09
CA ARG A 7 28.24 -8.94 -6.52
C ARG A 7 27.49 -10.09 -5.88
N ILE A 8 28.08 -11.28 -5.83
CA ILE A 8 27.46 -12.46 -5.20
C ILE A 8 27.28 -12.24 -3.69
N PHE A 9 28.32 -11.72 -3.02
CA PHE A 9 28.27 -11.36 -1.61
C PHE A 9 27.19 -10.29 -1.33
N ALA A 10 27.17 -9.20 -2.11
CA ALA A 10 26.19 -8.13 -1.95
C ALA A 10 24.75 -8.63 -2.19
N THR A 11 24.55 -9.52 -3.16
CA THR A 11 23.24 -10.13 -3.44
C THR A 11 22.81 -11.02 -2.28
N GLY A 12 23.72 -11.87 -1.77
CA GLY A 12 23.45 -12.72 -0.60
C GLY A 12 23.17 -11.91 0.66
N LEU A 13 23.92 -10.85 0.90
CA LEU A 13 23.70 -9.93 2.02
C LEU A 13 22.35 -9.23 1.89
N LEU A 14 22.00 -8.75 0.69
CA LEU A 14 20.71 -8.10 0.43
C LEU A 14 19.52 -9.01 0.70
N LEU A 15 19.65 -10.32 0.43
CA LEU A 15 18.64 -11.34 0.74
C LEU A 15 18.58 -11.67 2.24
N LEU A 16 19.74 -11.75 2.91
CA LEU A 16 19.83 -12.14 4.32
C LEU A 16 19.42 -11.03 5.28
N VAL A 17 19.70 -9.77 4.96
CA VAL A 17 19.41 -8.63 5.83
C VAL A 17 17.92 -8.54 6.21
N PRO A 18 16.95 -8.61 5.27
CA PRO A 18 15.52 -8.59 5.61
C PRO A 18 15.07 -9.80 6.45
N ALA A 19 15.60 -10.99 6.15
CA ALA A 19 15.28 -12.20 6.89
C ALA A 19 15.79 -12.12 8.33
N TRP A 20 17.03 -11.67 8.52
CA TRP A 20 17.62 -11.45 9.82
C TRP A 20 16.91 -10.35 10.62
N ALA A 21 16.57 -9.24 9.97
CA ALA A 21 15.79 -8.17 10.60
C ALA A 21 14.42 -8.68 11.08
N THR A 22 13.72 -9.50 10.28
CA THR A 22 12.46 -10.13 10.66
C THR A 22 12.63 -11.02 11.90
N TYR A 23 13.67 -11.87 11.91
CA TYR A 23 14.00 -12.71 13.05
C TYR A 23 14.26 -11.90 14.32
N LEU A 24 15.07 -10.83 14.23
CA LEU A 24 15.36 -9.95 15.36
C LEU A 24 14.10 -9.25 15.89
N ILE A 25 13.25 -8.71 15.01
CA ILE A 25 12.02 -8.04 15.41
C ILE A 25 11.10 -9.00 16.16
N LEU A 26 10.85 -10.20 15.60
CA LEU A 26 9.95 -11.18 16.20
C LEU A 26 10.47 -11.70 17.54
N THR A 27 11.76 -12.03 17.62
CA THR A 27 12.36 -12.51 18.87
C THR A 27 12.40 -11.42 19.93
N THR A 28 12.86 -10.21 19.59
CA THR A 28 12.89 -9.09 20.54
C THR A 28 11.49 -8.76 21.07
N LEU A 29 10.50 -8.73 20.19
CA LEU A 29 9.11 -8.50 20.58
C LEU A 29 8.60 -9.63 21.50
N PHE A 30 8.87 -10.89 21.16
CA PHE A 30 8.47 -12.02 21.98
C PHE A 30 9.08 -11.95 23.39
N TRP A 31 10.40 -11.76 23.50
CA TRP A 31 11.10 -11.70 24.78
C TRP A 31 10.65 -10.51 25.64
N THR A 32 10.47 -9.34 25.03
CA THR A 32 10.00 -8.14 25.75
C THR A 32 8.58 -8.30 26.28
N LEU A 33 7.69 -8.95 25.53
CA LEU A 33 6.33 -9.24 26.00
C LEU A 33 6.32 -10.31 27.09
N ASP A 34 7.11 -11.36 26.94
CA ASP A 34 7.22 -12.42 27.95
C ASP A 34 7.75 -11.85 29.29
N GLU A 35 8.73 -10.96 29.24
CA GLU A 35 9.26 -10.25 30.41
C GLU A 35 8.22 -9.30 31.03
N LEU A 36 7.49 -8.54 30.21
CA LEU A 36 6.45 -7.62 30.68
C LEU A 36 5.30 -8.38 31.37
N LEU A 37 4.85 -9.49 30.79
CA LEU A 37 3.87 -10.38 31.39
C LEU A 37 4.36 -10.97 32.70
N THR A 38 5.59 -11.49 32.72
CA THR A 38 6.19 -12.07 33.92
C THR A 38 6.22 -11.03 35.05
N LYS A 39 6.55 -9.77 34.71
CA LYS A 39 6.53 -8.64 35.66
C LYS A 39 5.12 -8.24 36.12
N MET A 40 4.12 -8.25 35.23
CA MET A 40 2.74 -7.88 35.56
C MET A 40 1.98 -8.97 36.32
N VAL A 41 2.19 -10.24 35.98
CA VAL A 41 1.48 -11.39 36.56
C VAL A 41 2.20 -11.93 37.80
N GLY A 42 3.52 -11.76 37.89
CA GLY A 42 4.37 -11.86 39.09
C GLY A 42 4.15 -13.06 40.01
N ASP A 43 5.08 -14.03 40.00
CA ASP A 43 5.30 -15.15 40.96
C ASP A 43 4.11 -16.08 41.30
N ARG A 44 2.88 -15.73 40.93
CA ARG A 44 1.65 -16.44 41.32
C ARG A 44 1.36 -17.63 40.41
N PHE A 45 1.97 -17.65 39.23
CA PHE A 45 1.92 -18.75 38.27
C PHE A 45 3.33 -19.04 37.74
N PRO A 46 4.04 -20.06 38.26
CA PRO A 46 5.34 -20.49 37.72
C PRO A 46 5.20 -21.27 36.39
N LEU A 47 4.14 -21.01 35.62
CA LEU A 47 3.91 -21.67 34.34
C LEU A 47 4.66 -20.91 33.24
N ARG A 48 5.90 -21.34 33.00
CA ARG A 48 6.54 -21.19 31.69
C ARG A 48 5.82 -22.13 30.71
N LEU A 49 4.63 -21.73 30.28
CA LEU A 49 3.91 -22.41 29.21
C LEU A 49 4.57 -22.02 27.88
N PRO A 50 5.24 -22.96 27.18
CA PRO A 50 5.75 -22.68 25.85
C PRO A 50 4.58 -22.25 24.95
N GLY A 51 4.68 -21.05 24.37
CA GLY A 51 3.63 -20.47 23.51
C GLY A 51 2.78 -19.35 24.14
N LEU A 52 2.91 -19.08 25.45
CA LEU A 52 2.16 -17.98 26.10
C LEU A 52 2.49 -16.62 25.48
N GLY A 53 3.78 -16.36 25.21
CA GLY A 53 4.22 -15.12 24.54
C GLY A 53 3.63 -14.94 23.14
N LEU A 54 3.34 -16.01 22.39
CA LEU A 54 2.68 -15.92 21.08
C LEU A 54 1.21 -15.52 21.22
N ILE A 55 0.49 -16.13 22.17
CA ILE A 55 -0.90 -15.80 22.46
C ILE A 55 -1.01 -14.34 22.91
N THR A 56 -0.12 -13.91 23.81
CA THR A 56 -0.11 -12.52 24.26
C THR A 56 0.26 -11.56 23.14
N MET A 57 1.21 -11.90 22.27
CA MET A 57 1.53 -11.10 21.09
C MET A 57 0.28 -10.91 20.20
N ILE A 58 -0.47 -11.97 19.93
CA ILE A 58 -1.71 -11.89 19.15
C ILE A 58 -2.73 -10.98 19.84
N ILE A 59 -2.97 -11.16 21.15
CA ILE A 59 -3.91 -10.35 21.93
C ILE A 59 -3.49 -8.87 21.91
N LEU A 60 -2.19 -8.59 22.08
CA LEU A 60 -1.66 -7.23 22.06
C LEU A 60 -1.88 -6.58 20.69
N VAL A 61 -1.56 -7.28 19.61
CA VAL A 61 -1.75 -6.77 18.24
C VAL A 61 -3.23 -6.43 18.01
N ILE A 62 -4.15 -7.31 18.43
CA ILE A 62 -5.60 -7.07 18.32
C ILE A 62 -6.01 -5.86 19.18
N ALA A 63 -5.52 -5.76 20.42
CA ALA A 63 -5.84 -4.68 21.33
C ALA A 63 -5.35 -3.32 20.81
N VAL A 64 -4.12 -3.25 20.30
CA VAL A 64 -3.56 -2.04 19.67
C VAL A 64 -4.34 -1.69 18.41
N GLY A 65 -4.70 -2.67 17.59
CA GLY A 65 -5.54 -2.47 16.41
C GLY A 65 -6.91 -1.88 16.77
N ALA A 66 -7.62 -2.49 17.72
CA ALA A 66 -8.91 -2.02 18.21
C ALA A 66 -8.81 -0.63 18.88
N PHE A 67 -7.73 -0.36 19.61
CA PHE A 67 -7.49 0.96 20.18
C PHE A 67 -7.35 2.03 19.08
N THR A 68 -6.65 1.69 17.99
CA THR A 68 -6.39 2.62 16.88
C THR A 68 -7.63 2.89 16.02
N THR A 69 -8.65 2.03 16.04
CA THR A 69 -9.93 2.32 15.34
C THR A 69 -10.81 3.32 16.09
N HIS A 70 -10.55 3.57 17.37
CA HIS A 70 -11.28 4.59 18.14
C HIS A 70 -10.71 6.01 17.91
N LEU A 71 -11.60 7.02 17.97
CA LEU A 71 -11.27 8.43 17.73
C LEU A 71 -10.13 8.95 18.62
N VAL A 72 -10.07 8.47 19.86
CA VAL A 72 -9.01 8.83 20.83
C VAL A 72 -7.67 8.18 20.44
N GLY A 73 -7.69 6.92 20.03
CA GLY A 73 -6.49 6.22 19.58
C GLY A 73 -5.88 6.87 18.34
N GLN A 74 -6.71 7.25 17.36
CA GLN A 74 -6.25 7.99 16.18
C GLN A 74 -5.54 9.30 16.54
N ARG A 75 -6.07 10.06 17.52
CA ARG A 75 -5.44 11.31 17.98
C ARG A 75 -4.11 11.07 18.69
N ILE A 76 -4.01 10.02 19.50
CA ILE A 76 -2.78 9.66 20.21
C ILE A 76 -1.70 9.21 19.22
N VAL A 77 -2.06 8.36 18.26
CA VAL A 77 -1.14 7.93 17.19
C VAL A 77 -0.65 9.14 16.39
N ALA A 78 -1.55 10.03 15.96
CA ALA A 78 -1.15 11.25 15.25
C ALA A 78 -0.23 12.17 16.07
N TYR A 79 -0.40 12.22 17.40
CA TYR A 79 0.51 12.97 18.27
C TYR A 79 1.90 12.33 18.35
N LEU A 80 1.97 11.00 18.47
CA LEU A 80 3.23 10.25 18.47
C LEU A 80 3.97 10.40 17.14
N GLU A 81 3.26 10.32 16.02
CA GLU A 81 3.82 10.55 14.68
C GLU A 81 4.52 11.90 14.58
N ARG A 82 3.85 12.98 15.02
CA ARG A 82 4.43 14.33 15.03
C ARG A 82 5.67 14.46 15.91
N ARG A 83 5.79 13.64 16.96
CA ARG A 83 6.99 13.58 17.80
C ARG A 83 8.12 12.82 17.11
N LEU A 84 7.81 11.72 16.44
CA LEU A 84 8.78 10.95 15.65
C LEU A 84 9.31 11.73 14.45
N ASP A 85 8.49 12.61 13.86
CA ASP A 85 8.87 13.49 12.75
C ASP A 85 10.02 14.46 13.10
N GLN A 86 10.28 14.69 14.39
CA GLN A 86 11.38 15.56 14.84
C GLN A 86 12.75 14.87 14.79
N ILE A 87 12.79 13.54 14.60
CA ILE A 87 14.03 12.76 14.53
C ILE A 87 14.25 12.33 13.07
N PRO A 88 15.19 12.94 12.32
CA PRO A 88 15.31 12.79 10.87
C PRO A 88 15.41 11.33 10.39
N LEU A 89 16.18 10.50 11.09
CA LEU A 89 16.39 9.10 10.73
C LEU A 89 15.15 8.23 10.98
N VAL A 90 14.51 8.41 12.14
CA VAL A 90 13.33 7.63 12.55
C VAL A 90 12.14 7.97 11.68
N ARG A 91 11.96 9.26 11.36
CA ARG A 91 10.95 9.75 10.42
C ARG A 91 11.03 9.02 9.08
N SER A 92 12.22 8.89 8.50
CA SER A 92 12.38 8.23 7.20
C SER A 92 11.91 6.77 7.24
N ILE A 93 12.31 6.02 8.26
CA ILE A 93 11.94 4.61 8.42
C ILE A 93 10.43 4.48 8.65
N TYR A 94 9.87 5.32 9.54
CA TYR A 94 8.46 5.30 9.88
C TYR A 94 7.57 5.63 8.68
N LEU A 95 7.90 6.67 7.90
CA LEU A 95 7.15 7.04 6.70
C LEU A 95 7.21 5.96 5.62
N THR A 96 8.35 5.27 5.46
CA THR A 96 8.45 4.12 4.53
C THR A 96 7.54 2.97 4.97
N MET A 97 7.56 2.60 6.26
CA MET A 97 6.74 1.52 6.80
C MET A 97 5.24 1.86 6.78
N LYS A 98 4.88 3.09 7.14
CA LYS A 98 3.51 3.61 7.06
C LYS A 98 3.03 3.63 5.61
N GLY A 99 3.88 4.10 4.69
CA GLY A 99 3.61 4.02 3.25
C GLY A 99 3.29 2.60 2.79
N MET A 100 4.03 1.58 3.25
CA MET A 100 3.72 0.17 2.95
C MET A 100 2.37 -0.30 3.52
N THR A 101 1.98 0.20 4.69
CA THR A 101 0.67 -0.13 5.28
C THR A 101 -0.46 0.59 4.55
N ASP A 102 -0.26 1.86 4.20
CA ASP A 102 -1.18 2.62 3.36
C ASP A 102 -1.32 1.93 2.00
N ILE A 103 -0.23 1.40 1.43
CA ILE A 103 -0.23 0.59 0.19
C ILE A 103 -1.17 -0.64 0.32
N LEU A 104 -1.16 -1.36 1.44
CA LEU A 104 -2.05 -2.50 1.66
C LEU A 104 -3.53 -2.06 1.74
N ASN A 105 -3.78 -0.93 2.41
CA ASN A 105 -5.11 -0.30 2.46
C ASN A 105 -5.52 0.29 1.09
N PHE A 106 -4.57 0.68 0.27
CA PHE A 106 -4.80 1.14 -1.09
C PHE A 106 -5.07 -0.02 -2.04
N ARG A 107 -4.43 -1.19 -1.88
CA ARG A 107 -4.73 -2.39 -2.67
C ARG A 107 -6.19 -2.84 -2.51
N SER A 108 -6.77 -2.67 -1.32
CA SER A 108 -8.20 -2.92 -1.11
C SER A 108 -9.12 -1.88 -1.76
N ARG A 109 -8.68 -0.62 -1.92
CA ARG A 109 -9.44 0.45 -2.60
C ARG A 109 -9.27 0.44 -4.12
N PHE A 110 -8.06 0.26 -4.63
CA PHE A 110 -7.72 0.20 -6.06
C PHE A 110 -8.08 -1.14 -6.70
N GLY A 111 -8.09 -2.25 -5.95
CA GLY A 111 -8.45 -3.57 -6.50
C GLY A 111 -9.85 -3.63 -7.12
N GLN A 112 -10.72 -2.67 -6.80
CA GLN A 112 -12.07 -2.51 -7.36
C GLN A 112 -12.20 -1.30 -8.30
N SER A 113 -11.14 -0.51 -8.50
CA SER A 113 -11.18 0.67 -9.36
C SER A 113 -11.32 0.27 -10.83
N THR A 114 -12.13 1.02 -11.56
CA THR A 114 -12.20 0.93 -13.02
C THR A 114 -10.88 1.43 -13.61
N VAL A 115 -10.22 0.58 -14.40
CA VAL A 115 -9.03 0.95 -15.17
C VAL A 115 -9.47 1.66 -16.43
N VAL A 116 -8.85 2.79 -16.75
CA VAL A 116 -9.14 3.61 -17.92
C VAL A 116 -7.88 3.88 -18.73
N ALA A 117 -8.04 4.05 -20.03
CA ALA A 117 -7.04 4.63 -20.91
C ALA A 117 -7.53 6.01 -21.39
N PHE A 118 -6.63 6.99 -21.41
CA PHE A 118 -6.95 8.35 -21.85
C PHE A 118 -5.67 9.10 -22.29
N PRO A 119 -5.82 10.20 -23.05
CA PRO A 119 -4.69 11.04 -23.44
C PRO A 119 -4.00 11.69 -22.23
N PHE A 120 -2.72 11.42 -22.02
CA PHE A 120 -1.92 12.01 -20.93
C PHE A 120 -0.41 11.90 -21.22
N PRO A 121 0.41 12.93 -20.91
CA PRO A 121 0.03 14.24 -20.39
C PRO A 121 -0.41 15.23 -21.49
N ARG A 122 -0.43 14.80 -22.75
CA ARG A 122 -0.86 15.58 -23.92
C ARG A 122 -1.43 14.66 -25.00
N ASP A 123 -2.11 15.25 -25.98
CA ASP A 123 -2.66 14.53 -27.11
C ASP A 123 -1.61 13.71 -27.87
N GLY A 124 -2.01 12.51 -28.28
CA GLY A 124 -1.16 11.52 -28.95
C GLY A 124 -0.31 10.67 -28.00
N LEU A 125 -0.31 10.93 -26.69
CA LEU A 125 0.25 10.05 -25.66
C LEU A 125 -0.87 9.48 -24.80
N TRP A 126 -0.81 8.20 -24.48
CA TRP A 126 -1.85 7.50 -23.71
C TRP A 126 -1.27 6.95 -22.42
N ALA A 127 -2.02 7.09 -21.33
CA ALA A 127 -1.69 6.49 -20.05
C ALA A 127 -2.81 5.55 -19.58
N LEU A 128 -2.43 4.58 -18.75
CA LEU A 128 -3.36 3.84 -17.92
C LEU A 128 -3.59 4.63 -16.64
N GLY A 129 -4.84 4.63 -16.16
CA GLY A 129 -5.19 5.23 -14.89
C GLY A 129 -6.31 4.50 -14.18
N PHE A 130 -6.51 4.85 -12.93
CA PHE A 130 -7.50 4.25 -12.04
C PHE A 130 -8.50 5.31 -11.63
N VAL A 131 -9.79 5.07 -11.89
CA VAL A 131 -10.85 6.01 -11.48
C VAL A 131 -10.99 5.97 -9.96
N MET A 132 -10.80 7.14 -9.33
CA MET A 132 -10.91 7.34 -7.89
C MET A 132 -12.28 7.89 -7.47
N GLY A 133 -13.10 8.23 -8.45
CA GLY A 133 -14.41 8.86 -8.28
C GLY A 133 -14.51 10.13 -9.10
N THR A 134 -15.51 10.95 -8.78
CA THR A 134 -15.80 12.16 -9.53
C THR A 134 -15.31 13.39 -8.79
N ALA A 135 -14.83 14.39 -9.52
CA ALA A 135 -14.32 15.61 -8.94
C ALA A 135 -15.39 16.29 -8.04
N PRO A 136 -15.01 16.86 -6.89
CA PRO A 136 -15.87 17.75 -6.13
C PRO A 136 -16.35 18.91 -7.00
N SER A 137 -17.53 19.47 -6.69
CA SER A 137 -18.13 20.58 -7.46
C SER A 137 -17.21 21.79 -7.61
N VAL A 138 -16.39 22.09 -6.60
CA VAL A 138 -15.41 23.21 -6.63
C VAL A 138 -14.29 22.99 -7.65
N LEU A 139 -13.98 21.73 -7.97
CA LEU A 139 -12.94 21.35 -8.92
C LEU A 139 -13.49 21.02 -10.30
N GLN A 140 -14.80 21.22 -10.52
CA GLN A 140 -15.48 21.03 -11.79
C GLN A 140 -15.20 22.21 -12.73
N VAL A 141 -13.95 22.35 -13.15
CA VAL A 141 -13.46 23.46 -13.98
C VAL A 141 -13.75 23.27 -15.47
N SER A 142 -14.12 22.06 -15.89
CA SER A 142 -14.57 21.80 -17.26
C SER A 142 -16.02 22.26 -17.44
N PRO A 143 -16.31 23.12 -18.43
CA PRO A 143 -17.65 23.66 -18.66
C PRO A 143 -18.62 22.68 -19.34
N ILE A 144 -18.12 21.56 -19.88
CA ILE A 144 -18.90 20.69 -20.77
C ILE A 144 -19.17 19.33 -20.13
N ASP A 145 -18.14 18.70 -19.55
CA ASP A 145 -18.22 17.32 -19.06
C ASP A 145 -17.82 17.19 -17.60
N ARG A 146 -18.51 16.28 -16.90
CA ARG A 146 -18.16 15.87 -15.53
C ARG A 146 -16.71 15.39 -15.51
N LEU A 147 -15.93 15.89 -14.54
CA LEU A 147 -14.54 15.50 -14.38
C LEU A 147 -14.44 14.25 -13.51
N LEU A 148 -13.74 13.24 -14.00
CA LEU A 148 -13.30 12.11 -13.21
C LEU A 148 -11.93 12.41 -12.59
N MET A 149 -11.75 12.00 -11.33
CA MET A 149 -10.45 11.97 -10.68
C MET A 149 -9.78 10.65 -11.05
N VAL A 150 -8.73 10.73 -11.86
CA VAL A 150 -8.00 9.56 -12.35
C VAL A 150 -6.58 9.58 -11.78
N PHE A 151 -6.22 8.54 -11.03
CA PHE A 151 -4.86 8.35 -10.57
C PHE A 151 -4.02 7.72 -11.68
N VAL A 152 -2.93 8.39 -12.06
CA VAL A 152 -1.95 7.94 -13.06
C VAL A 152 -0.67 7.51 -12.35
N PRO A 153 -0.41 6.21 -12.19
CA PRO A 153 0.80 5.75 -11.54
C PRO A 153 2.05 6.03 -12.39
N THR A 154 3.21 6.07 -11.73
CA THR A 154 4.52 6.00 -12.40
C THR A 154 5.03 4.56 -12.40
N ALA A 155 5.52 4.07 -13.54
CA ALA A 155 6.09 2.74 -13.64
C ALA A 155 7.21 2.47 -12.62
N ILE A 156 7.38 1.21 -12.21
CA ILE A 156 8.31 0.71 -11.15
C ILE A 156 7.92 1.16 -9.73
N HIS A 157 7.44 2.39 -9.58
CA HIS A 157 6.95 2.96 -8.33
C HIS A 157 5.48 3.40 -8.48
N PRO A 158 4.52 2.49 -8.68
CA PRO A 158 3.13 2.85 -9.02
C PRO A 158 2.34 3.48 -7.87
N PHE A 159 3.00 3.72 -6.74
CA PHE A 159 2.46 4.46 -5.60
C PHE A 159 2.82 5.94 -5.65
N THR A 160 3.74 6.33 -6.54
CA THR A 160 3.88 7.72 -6.99
C THR A 160 3.14 7.89 -8.29
N GLY A 161 2.67 9.10 -8.57
CA GLY A 161 1.80 9.34 -9.71
C GLY A 161 1.23 10.74 -9.75
N TYR A 162 0.38 10.97 -10.75
CA TYR A 162 -0.37 12.19 -10.93
C TYR A 162 -1.84 11.94 -10.60
N LEU A 163 -2.51 12.96 -10.08
CA LEU A 163 -3.96 13.01 -10.06
C LEU A 163 -4.42 13.85 -11.26
N ALA A 164 -4.97 13.20 -12.27
CA ALA A 164 -5.53 13.85 -13.44
C ALA A 164 -7.03 14.08 -13.26
N PHE A 165 -7.50 15.25 -13.67
CA PHE A 165 -8.93 15.54 -13.80
C PHE A 165 -9.27 15.45 -15.28
N VAL A 166 -10.03 14.43 -15.65
CA VAL A 166 -10.27 14.09 -17.06
C VAL A 166 -11.77 14.15 -17.34
N PRO A 167 -12.21 14.83 -18.42
CA PRO A 167 -13.59 14.75 -18.88
C PRO A 167 -14.05 13.30 -19.03
N GLU A 168 -15.24 12.98 -18.52
CA GLU A 168 -15.81 11.63 -18.62
C GLU A 168 -15.94 11.13 -20.07
N GLY A 169 -16.12 12.04 -21.04
CA GLY A 169 -16.14 11.70 -22.47
C GLY A 169 -14.77 11.35 -23.08
N GLU A 170 -13.66 11.66 -22.42
CA GLU A 170 -12.30 11.45 -22.92
C GLU A 170 -11.60 10.21 -22.34
N VAL A 171 -12.24 9.52 -21.40
CA VAL A 171 -11.76 8.28 -20.79
C VAL A 171 -12.39 7.07 -21.46
N THR A 172 -11.55 6.08 -21.77
CA THR A 172 -11.99 4.77 -22.26
C THR A 172 -11.85 3.74 -21.16
N ALA A 173 -12.97 3.24 -20.63
CA ALA A 173 -12.95 2.17 -19.65
C ALA A 173 -12.41 0.86 -20.27
N LEU A 174 -11.41 0.27 -19.62
CA LEU A 174 -10.83 -0.99 -20.02
C LEU A 174 -11.43 -2.13 -19.19
N ASN A 175 -11.71 -3.24 -19.85
CA ASN A 175 -12.01 -4.48 -19.14
C ASN A 175 -10.69 -5.10 -18.65
N LEU A 176 -9.93 -4.41 -17.80
CA LEU A 176 -8.64 -4.86 -17.26
C LEU A 176 -8.71 -4.82 -15.72
N PRO A 177 -8.49 -5.94 -15.02
CA PRO A 177 -8.43 -5.96 -13.57
C PRO A 177 -7.35 -5.02 -13.09
N ALA A 178 -7.68 -4.25 -12.06
CA ALA A 178 -6.75 -3.31 -11.46
C ALA A 178 -5.45 -3.99 -11.03
N GLU A 179 -5.52 -5.23 -10.54
CA GLU A 179 -4.32 -6.00 -10.16
C GLU A 179 -3.38 -6.25 -11.34
N ASP A 180 -3.93 -6.54 -12.52
CA ASP A 180 -3.15 -6.82 -13.72
C ASP A 180 -2.59 -5.53 -14.32
N ALA A 181 -3.36 -4.44 -14.30
CA ALA A 181 -2.84 -3.11 -14.62
C ALA A 181 -1.68 -2.71 -13.68
N MET A 182 -1.80 -2.95 -12.37
CA MET A 182 -0.71 -2.69 -11.43
C MET A 182 0.53 -3.54 -11.73
N LYS A 183 0.37 -4.83 -12.07
CA LYS A 183 1.51 -5.68 -12.47
C LYS A 183 2.20 -5.14 -13.73
N MET A 184 1.44 -4.62 -14.70
CA MET A 184 2.03 -3.96 -15.88
C MET A 184 2.89 -2.76 -15.45
N GLU A 185 2.37 -1.89 -14.57
CA GLU A 185 3.10 -0.71 -14.09
C GLU A 185 4.35 -1.07 -13.26
N PHE A 186 4.25 -2.02 -12.33
CA PHE A 186 5.40 -2.48 -11.55
C PHE A 186 6.52 -3.06 -12.41
N SER A 187 6.15 -3.76 -13.48
CA SER A 187 7.09 -4.43 -14.37
C SER A 187 7.61 -3.54 -15.51
N ALA A 188 7.25 -2.25 -15.52
CA ALA A 188 7.52 -1.33 -16.62
C ALA A 188 7.08 -1.89 -17.99
N GLY A 189 5.95 -2.58 -18.01
CA GLY A 189 5.36 -3.18 -19.22
C GLY A 189 5.91 -4.56 -19.62
N LEU A 190 6.79 -5.18 -18.83
CA LEU A 190 7.27 -6.55 -19.09
C LEU A 190 6.17 -7.60 -18.86
N PHE A 191 5.29 -7.36 -17.89
CA PHE A 191 4.11 -8.18 -17.67
C PHE A 191 3.06 -7.87 -18.74
N LYS A 192 2.54 -8.92 -19.38
CA LYS A 192 1.41 -8.84 -20.31
C LYS A 192 0.24 -9.62 -19.71
N PRO A 193 -0.89 -8.97 -19.42
CA PRO A 193 -2.06 -9.65 -18.87
C PRO A 193 -2.66 -10.57 -19.95
N ALA A 194 -3.47 -11.57 -19.53
CA ALA A 194 -4.01 -12.60 -20.44
C ALA A 194 -4.83 -12.00 -21.61
N THR A 195 -5.10 -12.74 -22.69
CA THR A 195 -5.83 -12.17 -23.84
C THR A 195 -7.30 -11.89 -23.48
N GLY A 196 -7.83 -10.69 -23.78
CA GLY A 196 -9.27 -10.36 -23.61
C GLY A 196 -9.61 -8.97 -23.08
N TRP A 197 -8.65 -8.24 -22.50
CA TRP A 197 -8.91 -6.95 -21.82
C TRP A 197 -9.02 -5.72 -22.74
N LEU A 198 -8.63 -5.86 -24.02
CA LEU A 198 -8.75 -4.82 -25.04
C LEU A 198 -10.17 -4.71 -25.62
N GLN A 199 -11.09 -5.60 -25.24
CA GLN A 199 -12.49 -5.43 -25.59
C GLN A 199 -13.12 -4.43 -24.61
N PRO A 200 -13.74 -3.33 -25.08
CA PRO A 200 -14.54 -2.50 -24.21
C PRO A 200 -15.59 -3.37 -23.51
N PRO A 201 -15.96 -3.09 -22.25
CA PRO A 201 -17.01 -3.84 -21.58
C PRO A 201 -18.23 -3.90 -22.51
N HIS A 202 -18.78 -5.11 -22.70
CA HIS A 202 -20.02 -5.27 -23.44
C HIS A 202 -21.07 -4.38 -22.77
N THR A 203 -21.35 -3.22 -23.36
CA THR A 203 -22.50 -2.41 -22.99
C THR A 203 -23.72 -3.27 -23.30
N SER A 204 -24.29 -3.92 -22.30
CA SER A 204 -25.62 -4.48 -22.40
C SER A 204 -26.60 -3.30 -22.54
N PRO A 205 -27.34 -3.18 -23.66
CA PRO A 205 -28.36 -2.15 -23.79
C PRO A 205 -29.60 -2.60 -23.01
N ARG A 206 -29.64 -2.33 -21.70
CA ARG A 206 -30.85 -2.38 -20.85
C ARG A 206 -30.59 -1.44 -19.66
N SER A 207 -31.41 -0.47 -19.30
CA SER A 207 -32.71 0.02 -19.77
C SER A 207 -32.97 1.30 -18.97
N LEU A 208 -33.49 2.33 -19.64
CA LEU A 208 -34.23 3.52 -19.14
C LEU A 208 -34.09 3.87 -17.65
#